data_AF-A0A2A7A9R7-F1
#
_entry.id   AF-A0A2A7A9R7-F1
#
_cell.length_a   1.000
_cell.length_b   1.000
_cell.length_c   1.000
_cell.angle_alpha   90.00
_cell.angle_beta   90.00
_cell.angle_gamma   90.00
#
_symmetry.space_group_name_H-M   'P 1'
#
loop_
_entity.id
_entity.type
_entity.pdbx_description
1 polymer ?
#
loop_
_entity_poly.entity_id
_entity_poly.type
_entity_poly.pdbx_seq_one_letter_code
_entity_poly.pdbx_strand_id
1 'polypeptide(L)' 'MMYPFMTLDDDTEIVHSKMKPDGRVKVYLEKPDAEDCFHSAVCWLPGYDWQEVHGFTPEEIARYQKIVESTSRKICYFC' A
#
# COMPACT_ATOMS: atom_id res chain seq x y z
N MET A 1 3.77 10.29 10.45
CA MET A 1 4.87 9.30 10.38
C MET A 1 4.36 8.10 9.62
N MET A 2 5.10 7.71 8.59
CA MET A 2 4.90 6.48 7.84
C MET A 2 5.77 5.39 8.46
N TYR A 3 5.23 4.19 8.57
CA TYR A 3 5.89 3.02 9.12
C TYR A 3 5.96 1.95 8.04
N PRO A 4 7.15 1.38 7.78
CA PRO A 4 7.26 0.23 6.89
C PRO A 4 6.50 -0.93 7.50
N PHE A 5 5.67 -1.56 6.69
CA PHE A 5 4.85 -2.70 7.08
C PHE A 5 5.45 -4.00 6.60
N MET A 6 5.76 -4.07 5.31
CA MET A 6 6.22 -5.28 4.64
C MET A 6 6.95 -4.90 3.37
N THR A 7 8.09 -5.53 3.14
CA THR A 7 8.79 -5.54 1.86
C THR A 7 8.49 -6.87 1.17
N LEU A 8 8.09 -6.85 -0.09
CA LEU A 8 7.87 -8.04 -0.90
C LEU A 8 9.18 -8.49 -1.57
N ASP A 9 9.18 -9.73 -2.10
CA ASP A 9 10.29 -10.28 -2.89
C ASP A 9 10.69 -9.45 -4.12
N ASP A 10 9.79 -8.62 -4.62
CA ASP A 10 9.97 -7.78 -5.80
C ASP A 10 10.49 -6.37 -5.44
N ASP A 11 11.20 -6.26 -4.31
CA ASP A 11 11.66 -5.01 -3.67
C ASP A 11 10.54 -3.98 -3.39
N THR A 12 9.27 -4.38 -3.51
CA THR A 12 8.13 -3.50 -3.25
C THR A 12 7.95 -3.28 -1.75
N GLU A 13 8.10 -2.05 -1.32
CA GLU A 13 7.90 -1.61 0.06
C GLU A 13 6.46 -1.11 0.26
N ILE A 14 5.75 -1.76 1.18
CA ILE A 14 4.45 -1.31 1.66
C ILE A 14 4.68 -0.55 2.96
N VAL A 15 4.41 0.75 2.95
CA VAL A 15 4.47 1.61 4.14
C VAL A 15 3.06 2.11 4.48
N HIS A 16 2.74 2.26 5.76
CA HIS A 16 1.45 2.84 6.17
C HIS A 16 1.65 4.03 7.11
N SER A 17 0.76 5.01 7.01
CA SER A 17 0.65 6.07 8.01
C SER A 17 0.08 5.52 9.31
N LYS A 18 0.32 6.20 10.43
CA LYS A 18 -0.56 6.08 11.60
C LYS A 18 -2.01 6.36 11.19
N MET A 19 -2.95 5.72 11.90
CA MET A 19 -4.38 6.02 11.80
C MET A 19 -4.57 7.53 11.90
N LYS A 20 -5.17 8.12 10.87
CA LYS A 20 -5.53 9.53 10.87
C LYS A 20 -6.64 9.76 11.89
N PRO A 21 -6.80 10.99 12.41
CA PRO A 21 -7.92 11.34 13.29
C PRO A 21 -9.30 11.07 12.64
N ASP A 22 -9.35 10.96 11.32
CA ASP A 22 -10.52 10.56 10.53
C ASP A 22 -10.87 9.05 10.64
N GLY A 23 -10.07 8.26 11.36
CA GLY A 23 -10.20 6.80 11.45
C GLY A 23 -9.66 6.04 10.22
N ARG A 24 -9.12 6.74 9.23
CA ARG A 24 -8.57 6.16 8.00
C ARG A 24 -7.07 5.91 8.09
N VAL A 25 -6.59 4.87 7.40
CA VAL A 25 -5.16 4.55 7.27
C VAL A 25 -4.74 4.74 5.83
N LYS A 26 -3.68 5.53 5.61
CA LYS A 26 -3.04 5.66 4.29
C LYS A 26 -1.99 4.57 4.16
N VAL A 27 -2.16 3.66 3.21
CA VAL A 27 -1.15 2.67 2.79
C VAL A 27 -0.51 3.20 1.52
N TYR A 28 0.80 3.16 1.44
CA TYR A 28 1.59 3.59 0.31
C TYR A 28 2.46 2.41 -0.11
N LEU A 29 2.49 2.17 -1.42
CA LEU A 29 3.29 1.14 -2.04
C LEU A 29 4.30 1.84 -2.92
N GLU A 30 5.56 1.51 -2.70
CA GLU A 30 6.67 1.99 -3.50
C GLU A 30 7.40 0.77 -4.02
N LYS A 31 7.58 0.69 -5.33
CA LYS A 31 8.36 -0.37 -5.98
C LYS A 31 9.46 0.30 -6.78
N PRO A 32 10.75 0.03 -6.48
CA PRO A 32 11.84 0.48 -7.32
C PRO A 32 11.77 -0.27 -8.64
N ASP A 33 11.75 0.47 -9.75
CA ASP A 33 11.75 -0.09 -11.09
C ASP A 33 12.97 0.40 -11.85
N ALA A 34 13.71 -0.53 -12.45
CA ALA A 34 14.96 -0.23 -13.14
C ALA A 34 14.73 0.51 -14.48
N GLU A 35 13.53 0.43 -15.05
CA GLU A 35 13.18 1.02 -16.34
C GLU A 35 12.42 2.35 -16.17
N ASP A 36 11.50 2.46 -15.20
CA ASP A 36 10.61 3.64 -15.02
C ASP A 36 10.94 4.53 -13.80
N CYS A 37 12.16 4.40 -13.26
CA CYS A 37 12.64 5.05 -12.03
C CYS A 37 11.93 4.57 -10.74
N PHE A 38 10.61 4.77 -10.57
CA PHE A 38 9.88 4.34 -9.35
C PHE A 38 8.36 4.20 -9.61
N HIS A 39 7.80 3.03 -9.29
CA HIS A 39 6.35 2.84 -9.26
C HIS A 39 5.82 3.19 -7.87
N SER A 40 4.73 3.97 -7.82
CA SER A 40 4.12 4.37 -6.56
C SER A 40 2.60 4.25 -6.61
N ALA A 41 1.99 3.86 -5.50
CA ALA A 41 0.54 3.74 -5.38
C ALA A 41 0.08 4.03 -3.95
N VAL A 42 -1.07 4.69 -3.82
CA VAL A 42 -1.70 4.99 -2.54
C VAL A 42 -2.98 4.18 -2.42
N CYS A 43 -3.19 3.52 -1.29
CA CYS A 43 -4.45 2.88 -0.94
C CYS A 43 -4.98 3.44 0.40
N TRP A 44 -6.27 3.75 0.47
CA TRP A 44 -6.90 4.24 1.70
C TRP A 44 -7.81 3.18 2.32
N LEU A 45 -7.54 2.82 3.57
CA LEU A 45 -8.36 1.90 4.36
C LEU A 45 -9.37 2.67 5.23
N PRO A 46 -10.56 2.09 5.51
CA PRO A 46 -11.03 0.75 5.12
C PRO A 46 -11.71 0.66 3.73
N GLY A 47 -11.77 1.77 2.97
CA GLY A 47 -12.47 1.83 1.68
C GLY A 47 -11.75 1.13 0.52
N TYR A 48 -10.47 0.79 0.69
CA TYR A 48 -9.58 0.30 -0.38
C TYR A 48 -9.55 1.25 -1.59
N ASP A 49 -9.66 2.56 -1.35
CA ASP A 49 -9.60 3.56 -2.41
C ASP A 49 -8.15 3.71 -2.89
N TRP A 50 -7.89 3.26 -4.12
CA TRP A 50 -6.59 3.43 -4.78
C TRP A 50 -6.51 4.81 -5.44
N GLN A 51 -5.42 5.53 -5.16
CA GLN A 51 -5.11 6.85 -5.70
C GLN A 51 -3.63 6.92 -6.07
N GLU A 52 -3.25 7.90 -6.91
CA GLU A 52 -1.85 8.18 -7.27
C GLU A 52 -1.12 6.90 -7.73
N VAL A 53 -1.78 6.09 -8.58
CA VAL A 53 -1.21 4.85 -9.11
C VAL A 53 -0.34 5.19 -10.33
N HIS A 54 0.98 5.06 -10.16
CA HIS A 54 2.01 5.34 -11.14
C HIS A 54 2.82 4.07 -11.43
N GLY A 55 2.90 3.69 -12.70
CA GLY A 55 3.68 2.53 -13.15
C GLY A 55 3.05 1.16 -12.91
N PHE A 56 2.02 1.07 -12.06
CA PHE A 56 1.33 -0.20 -11.83
C PHE A 56 0.24 -0.49 -12.85
N THR A 57 0.20 -1.73 -13.30
CA THR A 57 -0.91 -2.26 -14.09
C THR A 57 -2.13 -2.59 -13.20
N PRO A 58 -3.36 -2.60 -13.75
CA PRO A 58 -4.55 -2.99 -12.98
C PRO A 58 -4.47 -4.42 -12.42
N GLU A 59 -3.73 -5.31 -13.07
CA GLU A 59 -3.50 -6.69 -12.59
C GLU A 59 -2.61 -6.70 -11.34
N GLU A 60 -1.56 -5.90 -11.33
CA GLU A 60 -0.70 -5.72 -10.16
C GLU A 60 -1.46 -5.09 -9.00
N ILE A 61 -2.24 -4.04 -9.26
CA ILE A 61 -3.07 -3.40 -8.23
C ILE A 61 -4.05 -4.40 -7.62
N ALA A 62 -4.68 -5.26 -8.42
CA ALA A 62 -5.56 -6.30 -7.90
C ALA A 62 -4.82 -7.32 -7.01
N ARG A 63 -3.57 -7.66 -7.35
CA ARG A 63 -2.71 -8.51 -6.51
C ARG A 63 -2.37 -7.81 -5.19
N TYR A 64 -1.93 -6.55 -5.25
CA TYR A 64 -1.61 -5.76 -4.06
C TYR A 64 -2.83 -5.53 -3.18
N GLN A 65 -4.00 -5.30 -3.78
CA GLN A 65 -5.26 -5.17 -3.06
C GLN A 65 -5.55 -6.40 -2.22
N LYS A 66 -5.40 -7.62 -2.77
CA LYS A 66 -5.56 -8.85 -1.98
C LYS A 66 -4.57 -8.97 -0.83
N ILE A 67 -3.32 -8.53 -1.03
CA ILE A 67 -2.30 -8.52 0.01
C ILE A 67 -2.67 -7.52 1.10
N VAL A 68 -3.06 -6.30 0.73
CA VAL A 68 -3.53 -5.26 1.64
C VAL A 68 -4.80 -5.69 2.36
N GLU A 69 -5.74 -6.40 1.72
CA GLU A 69 -6.96 -6.97 2.36
C GLU A 69 -6.64 -8.09 3.36
N SER A 70 -5.72 -8.99 3.00
CA SER A 70 -5.24 -10.04 3.92
C SER A 70 -4.55 -9.43 5.13
N THR A 71 -3.84 -8.32 4.89
CA THR A 71 -3.04 -7.60 5.86
C THR A 71 -3.85 -6.61 6.68
N SER A 72 -4.90 -6.01 6.11
CA SER A 72 -5.76 -5.02 6.77
C SER A 72 -6.41 -5.61 8.00
N ARG A 73 -6.70 -6.91 7.98
CA ARG A 73 -7.12 -7.66 9.16
C ARG A 73 -6.09 -7.54 10.29
N LYS A 74 -4.80 -7.74 10.01
CA LYS A 74 -3.70 -7.56 10.99
C LYS A 74 -3.53 -6.10 11.42
N ILE A 75 -3.65 -5.15 10.50
CA ILE A 75 -3.56 -3.70 10.79
C ILE A 75 -4.71 -3.23 11.69
N CYS A 76 -5.92 -3.75 11.47
CA CYS A 76 -7.12 -3.45 12.25
C CYS A 76 -7.04 -4.01 13.68
N TYR A 77 -6.41 -5.17 13.88
CA TYR A 77 -6.17 -5.72 15.22
C TYR A 77 -5.08 -4.97 16.01
N PHE A 78 -4.27 -4.15 15.35
CA PHE A 78 -3.18 -3.38 16.00
C PHE A 78 -3.60 -1.94 16.37
N CYS A 79 -4.84 -1.54 16.09
CA CYS A 79 -5.42 -0.26 16.51
C CYS A 79 -6.26 -0.38 17.78
#